data_AF-A0A935RZ76-F1
#
_entry.id   AF-A0A935RZ76-F1
#
_cell.length_a   1.000
_cell.length_b   1.000
_cell.length_c   1.000
_cell.angle_alpha   90.00
_cell.angle_beta   90.00
_cell.angle_gamma   90.00
#
_symmetry.space_group_name_H-M   'P 1'
#
loop_
_entity.id
_entity.type
_entity.pdbx_description
1 polymer ?
#
loop_
_entity_poly.entity_id
_entity_poly.type
_entity_poly.pdbx_seq_one_letter_code
_entity_poly.pdbx_strand_id
1 'polypeptide(L)' 'MGIYNLQGKLLRSTTNETNSRKEEIDLTAFANGMYLIRVRAEGVPDVTKRVVLNCNF' A
#
# COMPACT_ATOMS: atom_id res chain seq x y z
N MET A 1 6.88 -1.44 -3.34
CA MET A 1 5.47 -1.17 -2.98
C MET A 1 5.36 0.19 -2.28
N GLY A 2 4.27 0.92 -2.49
CA GLY A 2 4.00 2.19 -1.81
C GLY A 2 2.55 2.32 -1.33
N ILE A 3 2.36 2.97 -0.18
CA ILE A 3 1.05 3.34 0.38
C ILE A 3 0.89 4.86 0.25
N TYR A 4 -0.24 5.31 -0.29
CA TYR A 4 -0.52 6.70 -0.59
C TYR A 4 -1.85 7.14 0.04
N ASN A 5 -1.95 8.41 0.42
CA ASN A 5 -3.24 9.02 0.74
C ASN A 5 -4.01 9.42 -0.54
N LEU A 6 -5.25 9.88 -0.39
CA LEU A 6 -6.09 10.31 -1.53
C LEU A 6 -5.55 11.52 -2.32
N GLN A 7 -4.68 12.33 -1.71
CA GLN A 7 -4.03 13.45 -2.38
C GLN A 7 -2.82 12.99 -3.21
N GLY A 8 -2.52 11.69 -3.24
CA GLY A 8 -1.36 11.12 -3.94
C GLY A 8 -0.05 11.25 -3.17
N LYS A 9 -0.06 11.69 -1.91
CA LYS A 9 1.13 11.76 -1.06
C LYS A 9 1.55 10.35 -0.64
N LEU A 10 2.80 9.99 -0.91
CA LEU A 10 3.43 8.77 -0.43
C LEU A 10 3.57 8.83 1.09
N LEU A 11 3.01 7.85 1.79
CA LEU A 11 3.05 7.73 3.25
C LEU A 11 4.08 6.69 3.71
N ARG A 12 4.21 5.59 2.96
CA ARG A 12 5.18 4.52 3.24
C ARG A 12 5.62 3.88 1.94
N SER A 13 6.91 3.58 1.83
CA SER A 13 7.49 2.79 0.74
C SER A 13 8.25 1.61 1.31
N THR A 14 8.08 0.45 0.68
CA THR A 14 8.84 -0.76 0.95
C THR A 14 9.48 -1.24 -0.34
N THR A 15 10.77 -1.53 -0.30
CA THR A 15 11.48 -2.21 -1.39
C THR A 15 11.50 -3.69 -1.05
N ASN A 16 10.89 -4.52 -1.89
CA ASN A 16 10.96 -5.96 -1.71
C ASN A 16 12.18 -6.45 -2.47
N GLU A 17 13.22 -6.84 -1.75
CA GLU A 17 14.42 -7.46 -2.32
C GLU A 17 14.17 -8.95 -2.66
N THR A 18 13.06 -9.50 -2.17
CA THR A 18 12.69 -10.91 -2.35
C THR A 18 11.42 -11.01 -3.18
N ASN A 19 11.40 -11.92 -4.17
CA ASN A 19 10.22 -12.25 -4.98
C ASN A 19 9.17 -13.02 -4.15
N SER A 20 8.63 -12.39 -3.11
CA SER A 20 7.58 -12.95 -2.27
C SER A 20 6.28 -13.00 -3.08
N ARG A 21 5.67 -14.18 -3.20
CA ARG A 21 4.37 -14.35 -3.88
C ARG A 21 3.21 -13.64 -3.13
N LYS A 22 3.41 -13.30 -1.85
CA LYS A 22 2.43 -12.63 -0.98
C LYS A 22 3.17 -11.62 -0.09
N GLU A 23 2.60 -10.43 0.03
CA GLU A 23 3.08 -9.36 0.89
C GLU A 23 2.01 -9.02 1.92
N GLU A 24 2.42 -8.86 3.18
CA GLU A 24 1.55 -8.47 4.28
C GLU A 24 1.81 -7.01 4.65
N ILE A 25 0.73 -6.27 4.90
CA ILE A 25 0.79 -4.82 5.15
C ILE A 25 0.04 -4.55 6.45
N ASP A 26 0.79 -4.16 7.47
CA ASP A 26 0.22 -3.68 8.72
C ASP A 26 -0.22 -2.21 8.58
N LEU A 27 -1.52 -1.98 8.79
CA LEU A 27 -2.18 -0.67 8.72
C LEU A 27 -2.56 -0.12 10.10
N THR A 28 -2.21 -0.78 11.20
CA THR A 28 -2.62 -0.39 12.57
C THR A 28 -2.18 1.03 12.96
N ALA A 29 -1.05 1.51 12.43
CA ALA A 29 -0.54 2.86 12.67
C ALA A 29 -1.19 3.95 11.79
N PHE A 30 -2.10 3.58 10.88
CA PHE A 30 -2.78 4.51 9.98
C PHE A 30 -4.14 4.91 10.57
N ALA A 31 -4.50 6.19 10.41
CA ALA A 31 -5.80 6.68 10.80
C ALA A 31 -6.93 6.10 9.92
N ASN A 32 -8.17 6.15 10.41
CA ASN A 32 -9.33 5.82 9.59
C ASN A 32 -9.37 6.71 8.33
N GLY A 33 -9.68 6.10 7.19
CA GLY A 33 -9.65 6.80 5.92
C GLY A 33 -9.45 5.88 4.72
N MET A 34 -9.12 6.48 3.59
CA MET A 34 -8.92 5.77 2.33
C MET A 34 -7.48 5.91 1.86
N TYR A 35 -6.93 4.79 1.43
CA TYR A 35 -5.54 4.66 1.00
C TYR A 35 -5.46 3.95 -0.35
N LEU A 36 -4.41 4.26 -1.09
CA LEU A 36 -4.02 3.54 -2.30
C LEU A 36 -2.75 2.76 -2.03
N ILE A 37 -2.76 1.47 -2.33
CA ILE A 37 -1.59 0.61 -2.28
C ILE A 37 -1.17 0.34 -3.71
N ARG A 38 0.03 0.77 -4.09
CA ARG A 38 0.60 0.56 -5.43
C ARG A 38 1.78 -0.39 -5.35
N VAL A 39 1.75 -1.43 -6.17
CA VAL A 39 2.84 -2.36 -6.38
C VAL A 39 3.36 -2.15 -7.80
N ARG A 40 4.68 -2.01 -7.93
CA ARG A 40 5.39 -1.87 -9.19
C ARG A 40 6.49 -2.92 -9.23
N ALA A 41 6.66 -3.55 -10.37
CA ALA A 41 7.76 -4.45 -10.66
C ALA A 41 8.15 -4.27 -12.13
N GLU A 42 9.42 -4.52 -12.44
CA GLU A 42 9.93 -4.37 -13.79
C GLU A 42 9.33 -5.41 -14.73
N GLY A 43 9.00 -5.01 -15.96
CA GLY A 43 8.47 -5.92 -16.98
C GLY A 43 7.02 -6.38 -16.77
N VAL A 44 6.30 -5.87 -15.76
CA VAL A 44 4.89 -6.17 -15.51
C VAL A 44 4.07 -4.91 -15.25
N PRO A 45 2.74 -4.94 -15.47
CA PRO A 45 1.89 -3.79 -15.20
C PRO A 45 1.85 -3.39 -13.72
N ASP A 46 1.77 -2.09 -13.46
CA ASP A 46 1.50 -1.54 -12.14
C ASP A 46 0.14 -2.02 -11.62
N VAL A 47 0.10 -2.47 -10.37
CA VAL A 47 -1.15 -2.84 -9.68
C VAL A 47 -1.46 -1.79 -8.63
N THR A 48 -2.69 -1.29 -8.61
CA THR A 48 -3.17 -0.37 -7.58
C THR A 48 -4.42 -0.93 -6.92
N LYS A 49 -4.44 -0.99 -5.59
CA LYS A 49 -5.60 -1.40 -4.79
C LYS A 49 -6.02 -0.28 -3.86
N ARG A 50 -7.32 -0.01 -3.81
CA ARG A 50 -7.92 0.96 -2.88
C ARG A 50 -8.34 0.24 -1.61
N VAL A 51 -7.97 0.79 -0.47
CA VAL A 51 -8.30 0.25 0.85
C VAL A 51 -9.01 1.33 1.65
N VAL A 52 -10.15 0.98 2.24
CA VAL A 52 -10.82 1.80 3.25
C VAL A 52 -10.48 1.19 4.60
N LEU A 53 -9.79 1.95 5.44
CA LEU A 53 -9.49 1.59 6.80
C LEU A 53 -10.55 2.20 7.71
N ASN A 54 -11.26 1.33 8.42
CA ASN A 54 -12.22 1.74 9.44
C ASN A 54 -12.00 0.87 10.68
N CYS A 55 -11.06 1.31 11.52
CA CYS A 55 -10.82 0.74 12.83
C CYS A 55 -11.74 1.43 13.83
N ASN A 56 -12.72 0.69 14.36
CA ASN A 56 -13.49 1.10 15.52
C ASN A 56 -12.68 0.69 16.75
N PHE A 57 -12.06 1.65 17.43
CA PHE A 57 -11.53 1.44 18.78
C PHE A 57 -12.65 1.62 19.80
#